data_AF-A0A124FS07-F1
#
_entry.id   AF-A0A124FS07-F1
#
_cell.length_a   1.000
_cell.length_b   1.000
_cell.length_c   1.000
_cell.angle_alpha   90.00
_cell.angle_beta   90.00
_cell.angle_gamma   90.00
#
_symmetry.space_group_name_H-M   'P 1'
#
loop_
_entity.id
_entity.type
_entity.pdbx_description
1 polymer ?
#
loop_
_entity_poly.entity_id
_entity_poly.type
_entity_poly.pdbx_seq_one_letter_code
_entity_poly.pdbx_strand_id
1 'polypeptide(L)'
;MTAAGGCGGSLQPEIVDMAGICRGGNLATDDPLGIGGLLFDAGRIAELMVRGGFAYEDLLASILNAAQTGLAAFVGGRVLRYPAESRLAFRELGLSIGLSGACILVERVRENPGLFRRVEALMEYVPLADRIEEFWMDDRNREAGTWTGNREINMVMLATSLAPGEFLTI
;
A
#
# COMPACT_ATOMS: atom_id res chain seq x y z
N MET A 1 38.37 7.83 -32.04
CA MET A 1 38.00 8.23 -30.67
C MET A 1 36.52 7.87 -30.50
N THR A 2 36.27 6.61 -30.14
CA THR A 2 34.94 6.01 -30.03
C THR A 2 34.50 6.09 -28.57
N ALA A 3 33.41 6.82 -28.32
CA ALA A 3 32.77 6.88 -27.01
C ALA A 3 32.03 5.56 -26.74
N ALA A 4 32.34 4.93 -25.62
CA ALA A 4 31.68 3.74 -25.13
C ALA A 4 30.24 4.08 -24.71
N GLY A 5 29.26 3.59 -25.47
CA GLY A 5 27.87 3.50 -25.03
C GLY A 5 27.76 2.40 -23.99
N GLY A 6 27.31 2.74 -22.78
CA GLY A 6 27.21 1.80 -21.66
C GLY A 6 26.22 0.66 -21.94
N CYS A 7 26.68 -0.57 -21.75
CA CYS A 7 25.86 -1.77 -21.73
C CYS A 7 24.98 -1.80 -20.47
N GLY A 8 23.79 -1.21 -20.53
CA GLY A 8 22.70 -1.61 -19.63
C GLY A 8 22.09 -2.90 -20.16
N GLY A 9 22.30 -4.04 -19.49
CA GLY A 9 21.71 -5.32 -19.88
C GLY A 9 20.18 -5.27 -19.86
N SER A 10 19.53 -6.03 -20.74
CA SER A 10 18.08 -6.21 -20.71
C SER A 10 17.66 -6.93 -19.42
N LEU A 11 16.69 -6.36 -18.69
CA LEU A 11 16.11 -6.95 -17.47
C LEU A 11 15.02 -8.00 -17.77
N GLN A 12 14.89 -8.42 -19.02
CA GLN A 12 13.84 -9.33 -19.44
C GLN A 12 13.86 -10.68 -18.68
N PRO A 13 15.02 -11.31 -18.43
CA PRO A 13 15.08 -12.55 -17.65
C PRO A 13 14.53 -12.36 -16.23
N GLU A 14 14.95 -11.30 -15.54
CA GLU A 14 14.55 -10.99 -14.16
C GLU A 14 13.05 -10.67 -14.08
N ILE A 15 12.50 -9.97 -15.07
CA ILE A 15 11.07 -9.69 -15.16
C ILE A 15 10.27 -11.00 -15.35
N VAL A 16 10.75 -11.90 -16.21
CA VAL A 16 10.11 -13.21 -16.45
C VAL A 16 10.13 -14.06 -15.19
N ASP A 17 11.26 -14.10 -14.48
CA ASP A 17 11.41 -14.85 -13.23
C ASP A 17 10.49 -14.31 -12.14
N MET A 18 10.48 -12.99 -11.91
CA MET A 18 9.61 -12.36 -10.93
C MET A 18 8.13 -12.56 -11.27
N ALA A 19 7.75 -12.39 -12.54
CA ALA A 19 6.40 -12.66 -13.00
C ALA A 19 6.01 -14.14 -12.82
N GLY A 20 6.97 -15.06 -12.93
CA GLY A 20 6.80 -16.48 -12.63
C GLY A 20 6.47 -16.74 -11.16
N ILE A 21 7.16 -16.06 -10.24
CA ILE A 21 6.92 -16.16 -8.79
C ILE A 21 5.52 -15.64 -8.42
N CYS A 22 5.08 -14.54 -9.05
CA CYS A 22 3.77 -13.96 -8.78
C CYS A 22 2.62 -14.77 -9.43
N ARG A 23 2.89 -15.60 -10.44
CA ARG A 23 1.85 -16.28 -11.22
C ARG A 23 1.15 -17.36 -10.39
N GLY A 24 -0.16 -17.22 -10.22
CA GLY A 24 -0.97 -18.20 -9.48
C GLY A 24 -0.90 -18.06 -7.96
N GLY A 25 -0.14 -17.09 -7.44
CA GLY A 25 -0.12 -16.76 -6.02
C GLY A 25 -1.36 -15.94 -5.62
N ASN A 26 -1.92 -16.21 -4.44
CA ASN A 26 -2.89 -15.32 -3.83
C ASN A 26 -2.15 -14.16 -3.16
N LEU A 27 -2.35 -12.94 -3.65
CA LEU A 27 -1.73 -11.73 -3.10
C LEU A 27 -2.46 -11.19 -1.87
N ALA A 28 -3.66 -11.69 -1.56
CA ALA A 28 -4.41 -11.25 -0.40
C ALA A 28 -3.67 -11.60 0.90
N THR A 29 -3.65 -10.65 1.83
CA THR A 29 -3.03 -10.78 3.14
C THR A 29 -3.87 -10.02 4.17
N ASP A 30 -3.93 -10.51 5.40
CA ASP A 30 -4.56 -9.83 6.54
C ASP A 30 -3.56 -8.96 7.31
N ASP A 31 -2.29 -8.95 6.91
CA ASP A 31 -1.25 -8.11 7.47
C ASP A 31 -1.42 -6.65 7.03
N PRO A 32 -1.57 -5.68 7.96
CA PRO A 32 -1.81 -4.28 7.58
C PRO A 32 -0.68 -3.67 6.75
N LEU A 33 0.58 -4.06 6.97
CA LEU A 33 1.69 -3.55 6.16
C LEU A 33 1.58 -4.04 4.70
N GLY A 34 1.32 -5.34 4.53
CA GLY A 34 1.11 -5.94 3.22
C GLY A 34 -0.07 -5.32 2.47
N ILE A 35 -1.19 -5.07 3.16
CA ILE A 35 -2.35 -4.38 2.58
C ILE A 35 -1.98 -2.96 2.12
N GLY A 36 -1.27 -2.19 2.96
CA GLY A 36 -0.77 -0.86 2.61
C GLY A 36 0.12 -0.88 1.36
N GLY A 37 0.99 -1.89 1.24
CA GLY A 37 1.81 -2.13 0.06
C GLY A 37 0.98 -2.37 -1.21
N LEU A 38 -0.05 -3.21 -1.14
CA LEU A 38 -0.96 -3.46 -2.27
C LEU A 38 -1.68 -2.18 -2.73
N LEU A 39 -2.14 -1.34 -1.79
CA LEU A 39 -2.77 -0.06 -2.12
C LEU A 39 -1.79 0.91 -2.79
N PHE A 40 -0.55 0.96 -2.30
CA PHE A 40 0.50 1.75 -2.91
C PHE A 40 0.82 1.27 -4.33
N ASP A 41 0.99 -0.04 -4.53
CA ASP A 41 1.25 -0.65 -5.83
C ASP A 41 0.12 -0.42 -6.82
N ALA A 42 -1.14 -0.48 -6.38
CA ALA A 42 -2.29 -0.10 -7.20
C ALA A 42 -2.14 1.33 -7.74
N GLY A 43 -1.70 2.28 -6.89
CA GLY A 43 -1.40 3.65 -7.27
C GLY A 43 -0.35 3.76 -8.37
N ARG A 44 0.73 2.96 -8.28
CA ARG A 44 1.79 2.91 -9.31
C ARG A 44 1.30 2.33 -10.62
N ILE A 45 0.53 1.25 -10.57
CA ILE A 45 -0.02 0.62 -11.76
C ILE A 45 -0.96 1.60 -12.49
N ALA A 46 -1.83 2.29 -11.75
CA ALA A 46 -2.74 3.28 -12.31
C ALA A 46 -1.98 4.44 -12.98
N GLU A 47 -0.91 4.97 -12.36
CA GLU A 47 -0.08 6.03 -12.95
C GLU A 47 0.62 5.55 -14.24
N LEU A 48 1.16 4.33 -14.25
CA LEU A 48 1.80 3.75 -15.43
C LEU A 48 0.81 3.55 -16.59
N MET A 49 -0.43 3.20 -16.29
CA MET A 49 -1.52 3.12 -17.28
C MET A 49 -1.83 4.50 -17.87
N VAL A 50 -1.93 5.54 -17.04
CA VAL A 50 -2.18 6.93 -17.49
C VAL A 50 -1.06 7.45 -18.39
N ARG A 51 0.21 7.13 -18.09
CA ARG A 51 1.37 7.53 -18.92
C ARG A 51 1.47 6.81 -20.27
N GLY A 52 0.48 5.98 -20.61
CA GLY A 52 0.41 5.27 -21.90
C GLY A 52 1.42 4.13 -22.03
N GLY A 53 1.96 3.65 -20.90
CA GLY A 53 3.02 2.66 -20.87
C GLY A 53 2.58 1.26 -21.29
N PHE A 54 1.40 0.78 -20.84
CA PHE A 54 0.89 -0.58 -21.07
C PHE A 54 -0.56 -0.72 -20.53
N ALA A 55 -1.32 -1.73 -20.98
CA ALA A 55 -2.65 -2.07 -20.45
C ALA A 55 -2.56 -3.17 -19.37
N TYR A 56 -2.36 -2.79 -18.10
CA TYR A 56 -2.31 -3.69 -16.94
C TYR A 56 -3.62 -3.73 -16.15
N GLU A 57 -4.77 -3.62 -16.82
CA GLU A 57 -6.09 -3.57 -16.17
C GLU A 57 -6.35 -4.81 -15.30
N ASP A 58 -6.05 -6.01 -15.81
CA ASP A 58 -6.23 -7.26 -15.06
C ASP A 58 -5.33 -7.33 -13.81
N LEU A 59 -4.10 -6.80 -13.90
CA LEU A 59 -3.19 -6.73 -12.77
C LEU A 59 -3.70 -5.75 -11.72
N LEU A 60 -4.12 -4.55 -12.13
CA LEU A 60 -4.70 -3.56 -11.22
C LEU A 60 -5.95 -4.13 -10.53
N ALA A 61 -6.84 -4.77 -11.28
CA ALA A 61 -8.02 -5.42 -10.74
C ALA A 61 -7.66 -6.52 -9.72
N SER A 62 -6.64 -7.34 -10.01
CA SER A 62 -6.14 -8.37 -9.09
C SER A 62 -5.60 -7.77 -7.79
N ILE A 63 -4.78 -6.72 -7.87
CA ILE A 63 -4.21 -6.03 -6.70
C ILE A 63 -5.31 -5.37 -5.85
N LEU A 64 -6.26 -4.68 -6.48
CA LEU A 64 -7.39 -4.06 -5.77
C LEU A 64 -8.25 -5.11 -5.06
N ASN A 65 -8.48 -6.27 -5.68
CA ASN A 65 -9.22 -7.37 -5.04
C ASN A 65 -8.47 -7.96 -3.84
N ALA A 66 -7.15 -8.13 -3.96
CA ALA A 66 -6.32 -8.60 -2.86
C ALA A 66 -6.34 -7.62 -1.69
N ALA A 67 -6.22 -6.31 -1.95
CA ALA A 67 -6.29 -5.27 -0.94
C ALA A 67 -7.66 -5.22 -0.26
N GLN A 68 -8.76 -5.28 -1.02
CA GLN A 68 -10.12 -5.29 -0.47
C GLN A 68 -10.39 -6.54 0.39
N THR A 69 -9.95 -7.71 -0.06
CA THR A 69 -10.06 -8.96 0.72
C THR A 69 -9.26 -8.86 2.03
N GLY A 70 -8.05 -8.31 1.96
CA GLY A 70 -7.20 -8.08 3.14
C GLY A 70 -7.81 -7.10 4.13
N LEU A 71 -8.32 -5.96 3.65
CA LEU A 71 -9.00 -4.95 4.48
C LEU A 71 -10.20 -5.55 5.21
N ALA A 72 -11.04 -6.33 4.53
CA ALA A 72 -12.17 -7.00 5.13
C ALA A 72 -11.73 -7.97 6.24
N ALA A 73 -10.67 -8.77 6.01
CA ALA A 73 -10.10 -9.67 7.01
C ALA A 73 -9.52 -8.91 8.21
N PHE A 74 -8.72 -7.87 7.96
CA PHE A 74 -8.08 -7.03 8.99
C PHE A 74 -9.13 -6.37 9.90
N VAL A 75 -10.16 -5.75 9.33
CA VAL A 75 -11.26 -5.14 10.10
C VAL A 75 -12.05 -6.20 10.86
N GLY A 76 -12.32 -7.36 10.24
CA GLY A 76 -13.00 -8.49 10.86
C GLY A 76 -12.24 -9.05 12.08
N GLY A 77 -10.90 -9.05 12.02
CA GLY A 77 -10.02 -9.48 13.11
C GLY A 77 -9.99 -8.55 14.33
N ARG A 78 -10.51 -7.32 14.20
CA ARG A 78 -10.64 -6.32 15.29
C ARG A 78 -9.31 -6.01 16.02
N VAL A 79 -8.17 -6.17 15.33
CA VAL A 79 -6.82 -5.95 15.88
C VAL A 79 -6.67 -4.55 16.49
N LEU A 80 -7.31 -3.54 15.90
CA LEU A 80 -7.30 -2.16 16.40
C LEU A 80 -8.00 -1.96 17.75
N ARG A 81 -8.65 -2.98 18.32
CA ARG A 81 -9.21 -2.93 19.68
C ARG A 81 -8.22 -3.36 20.76
N TYR A 82 -7.09 -3.95 20.36
CA TYR A 82 -6.06 -4.38 21.30
C TYR A 82 -5.27 -3.20 21.84
N PRO A 83 -4.67 -3.35 23.03
CA PRO A 83 -3.79 -2.34 23.59
C PRO A 83 -2.47 -2.28 22.80
N ALA A 84 -1.69 -1.20 22.99
CA ALA A 84 -0.50 -0.92 22.20
C ALA A 84 0.55 -2.04 22.27
N GLU A 85 0.66 -2.74 23.40
CA GLU A 85 1.59 -3.85 23.64
C GLU A 85 1.32 -5.08 22.77
N SER A 86 0.14 -5.16 22.15
CA SER A 86 -0.27 -6.25 21.26
C SER A 86 -0.38 -5.81 19.79
N ARG A 87 0.07 -4.59 19.47
CA ARG A 87 -0.03 -3.99 18.13
C ARG A 87 1.36 -3.59 17.63
N LEU A 88 1.53 -3.62 16.30
CA LEU A 88 2.79 -3.24 15.64
C LEU A 88 2.58 -1.97 14.83
N ALA A 89 3.05 -0.84 15.35
CA ALA A 89 2.78 0.48 14.80
C ALA A 89 3.18 0.63 13.33
N PHE A 90 4.42 0.30 12.96
CA PHE A 90 4.88 0.42 11.58
C PHE A 90 3.98 -0.34 10.58
N ARG A 91 3.38 -1.47 10.99
CA ARG A 91 2.50 -2.23 10.09
C ARG A 91 1.17 -1.51 9.86
N GLU A 92 0.58 -1.02 10.93
CA GLU A 92 -0.67 -0.26 10.87
C GLU A 92 -0.47 1.09 10.18
N LEU A 93 0.62 1.80 10.47
CA LEU A 93 0.96 3.05 9.81
C LEU A 93 1.23 2.86 8.31
N GLY A 94 1.79 1.71 7.92
CA GLY A 94 1.89 1.31 6.51
C GLY A 94 0.54 1.19 5.82
N LEU A 95 -0.46 0.64 6.51
CA LEU A 95 -1.85 0.64 6.03
C LEU A 95 -2.40 2.07 5.90
N SER A 96 -2.16 2.92 6.89
CA SER A 96 -2.59 4.33 6.88
C SER A 96 -2.07 5.08 5.64
N ILE A 97 -0.78 4.92 5.35
CA ILE A 97 -0.13 5.51 4.16
C ILE A 97 -0.78 4.99 2.88
N GLY A 98 -0.99 3.67 2.76
CA GLY A 98 -1.64 3.07 1.59
C GLY A 98 -3.06 3.59 1.36
N LEU A 99 -3.86 3.70 2.43
CA LEU A 99 -5.23 4.23 2.37
C LEU A 99 -5.27 5.72 1.98
N SER A 100 -4.28 6.51 2.38
CA SER A 100 -4.16 7.92 1.98
C SER A 100 -4.03 8.09 0.45
N GLY A 101 -3.51 7.07 -0.25
CA GLY A 101 -3.43 7.04 -1.71
C GLY A 101 -4.75 6.73 -2.44
N ALA A 102 -5.80 6.30 -1.73
CA ALA A 102 -7.06 5.86 -2.34
C ALA A 102 -7.77 6.99 -3.11
N CYS A 103 -7.74 8.22 -2.61
CA CYS A 103 -8.34 9.38 -3.30
C CYS A 103 -7.70 9.63 -4.67
N ILE A 104 -6.37 9.50 -4.77
CA ILE A 104 -5.63 9.67 -6.04
C ILE A 104 -6.02 8.56 -7.01
N LEU A 105 -6.18 7.34 -6.51
CA LEU A 105 -6.63 6.20 -7.30
C LEU A 105 -8.00 6.42 -7.93
N VAL A 106 -8.97 6.97 -7.20
CA VAL A 106 -10.33 7.24 -7.69
C VAL A 106 -10.28 8.11 -8.96
N GLU A 107 -9.49 9.19 -8.92
CA GLU A 107 -9.34 10.09 -10.05
C GLU A 107 -8.70 9.41 -11.26
N ARG A 108 -7.69 8.57 -11.04
CA ARG A 108 -6.95 7.89 -12.11
C ARG A 108 -7.77 6.81 -12.83
N VAL A 109 -8.72 6.16 -12.16
CA VAL A 109 -9.52 5.08 -12.74
C VAL A 109 -10.93 5.51 -13.16
N ARG A 110 -11.26 6.80 -13.08
CA ARG A 110 -12.62 7.34 -13.32
C ARG A 110 -13.22 6.93 -14.66
N GLU A 111 -12.41 6.82 -15.71
CA GLU A 111 -12.85 6.45 -17.05
C GLU A 111 -13.10 4.95 -17.23
N ASN A 112 -12.73 4.12 -16.25
CA ASN A 112 -12.97 2.67 -16.26
C ASN A 112 -14.00 2.28 -15.18
N PRO A 113 -15.27 2.02 -15.56
CA PRO A 113 -16.34 1.70 -14.60
C PRO A 113 -16.10 0.43 -13.77
N GLY A 114 -15.31 -0.51 -14.28
CA GLY A 114 -14.96 -1.75 -13.58
C GLY A 114 -13.99 -1.49 -12.44
N LEU A 115 -12.91 -0.76 -12.71
CA LEU A 115 -11.91 -0.36 -11.73
C LEU A 115 -12.45 0.70 -10.76
N PHE A 116 -13.22 1.67 -11.25
CA PHE A 116 -13.84 2.71 -10.44
C PHE A 116 -14.66 2.13 -9.28
N ARG A 117 -15.55 1.17 -9.56
CA ARG A 117 -16.35 0.51 -8.50
C ARG A 117 -15.50 -0.20 -7.45
N ARG A 118 -14.33 -0.76 -7.84
CA ARG A 118 -13.42 -1.42 -6.90
C ARG A 118 -12.73 -0.39 -5.99
N VAL A 119 -12.27 0.73 -6.56
CA VAL A 119 -11.64 1.80 -5.77
C VAL A 119 -12.66 2.53 -4.90
N GLU A 120 -13.89 2.72 -5.38
CA GLU A 120 -14.97 3.30 -4.59
C GLU A 120 -15.26 2.46 -3.33
N ALA A 121 -15.25 1.13 -3.42
CA ALA A 121 -15.37 0.26 -2.26
C ALA A 121 -14.22 0.41 -1.25
N LEU A 122 -13.02 0.85 -1.68
CA LEU A 122 -11.91 1.12 -0.77
C LEU A 122 -12.12 2.40 0.05
N MET A 123 -12.93 3.34 -0.45
CA MET A 123 -13.20 4.61 0.24
C MET A 123 -13.89 4.41 1.59
N GLU A 124 -14.64 3.32 1.76
CA GLU A 124 -15.25 2.93 3.04
C GLU A 124 -14.21 2.68 4.15
N TYR A 125 -12.97 2.35 3.77
CA TYR A 125 -11.88 2.06 4.69
C TYR A 125 -10.97 3.26 4.96
N VAL A 126 -11.09 4.37 4.22
CA VAL A 126 -10.25 5.56 4.41
C VAL A 126 -10.27 6.09 5.85
N PRO A 127 -11.41 6.18 6.56
CA PRO A 127 -11.43 6.61 7.97
C PRO A 127 -10.62 5.72 8.93
N LEU A 128 -10.16 4.55 8.49
CA LEU A 128 -9.26 3.70 9.26
C LEU A 128 -7.87 4.31 9.42
N ALA A 129 -7.41 5.08 8.44
CA ALA A 129 -6.13 5.77 8.46
C ALA A 129 -6.07 6.75 9.65
N ASP A 130 -7.05 7.65 9.74
CA ASP A 130 -7.18 8.62 10.83
C ASP A 130 -7.19 7.93 12.21
N ARG A 131 -7.93 6.82 12.34
CA ARG A 131 -8.01 6.06 13.60
C ARG A 131 -6.68 5.42 14.00
N ILE A 132 -5.89 4.96 13.04
CA ILE A 132 -4.56 4.40 13.27
C ILE A 132 -3.61 5.52 13.70
N GLU A 133 -3.66 6.64 13.00
CA GLU A 133 -2.82 7.81 13.27
C GLU A 133 -3.12 8.40 14.64
N GLU A 134 -4.38 8.67 14.97
CA GLU A 134 -4.81 9.15 16.29
C GLU A 134 -4.30 8.24 17.42
N PHE A 135 -4.40 6.92 17.25
CA PHE A 135 -3.92 5.97 18.24
C PHE A 135 -2.40 6.07 18.44
N TRP A 136 -1.62 6.10 17.37
CA TRP A 136 -0.16 6.21 17.45
C TRP A 136 0.34 7.64 17.64
N MET A 137 -0.55 8.64 17.59
CA MET A 137 -0.25 10.02 17.95
C MET A 137 -0.19 10.24 19.46
N ASP A 138 -0.91 9.43 20.23
CA ASP A 138 -0.88 9.43 21.68
C ASP A 138 0.46 8.90 22.21
N ASP A 139 1.21 9.76 22.90
CA ASP A 139 2.52 9.42 23.46
C ASP A 139 2.45 8.23 24.43
N ARG A 140 1.33 8.00 25.12
CA ARG A 140 1.15 6.85 26.03
C ARG A 140 1.22 5.52 25.28
N ASN A 141 0.71 5.47 24.05
CA ASN A 141 0.79 4.26 23.23
C ASN A 141 2.21 4.04 22.69
N ARG A 142 3.02 5.10 22.61
CA ARG A 142 4.43 5.04 22.18
C ARG A 142 5.39 4.60 23.29
N GLU A 143 4.92 4.53 24.53
CA GLU A 143 5.68 3.94 25.65
C GLU A 143 5.72 2.40 25.56
N ALA A 144 4.80 1.79 24.83
CA ALA A 144 4.72 0.34 24.68
C ALA A 144 6.01 -0.26 24.10
N GLY A 145 6.36 -1.48 24.56
CA GLY A 145 7.56 -2.20 24.11
C GLY A 145 7.58 -2.47 22.61
N THR A 146 6.41 -2.69 22.00
CA THR A 146 6.23 -2.85 20.55
C THR A 146 6.59 -1.60 19.77
N TRP A 147 6.36 -0.42 20.36
CA TRP A 147 6.79 0.85 19.80
C TRP A 147 8.28 1.08 20.01
N THR A 148 8.73 1.06 21.26
CA THR A 148 10.11 1.43 21.64
C THR A 148 11.15 0.48 21.06
N GLY A 149 10.82 -0.82 20.93
CA GLY A 149 11.65 -1.82 20.28
C GLY A 149 11.83 -1.62 18.77
N ASN A 150 10.96 -0.83 18.13
CA ASN A 150 11.00 -0.53 16.69
C ASN A 150 10.95 0.99 16.44
N ARG A 151 11.50 1.79 17.37
CA ARG A 151 11.29 3.25 17.42
C ARG A 151 11.62 3.95 16.10
N GLU A 152 12.75 3.61 15.47
CA GLU A 152 13.21 4.29 14.25
C GLU A 152 12.21 4.12 13.10
N ILE A 153 11.82 2.88 12.79
CA ILE A 153 10.84 2.61 11.73
C ILE A 153 9.47 3.19 12.09
N ASN A 154 9.02 3.09 13.34
CA ASN A 154 7.73 3.62 13.76
C ASN A 154 7.66 5.15 13.60
N MET A 155 8.74 5.87 13.95
CA MET A 155 8.81 7.32 13.78
C MET A 155 8.75 7.73 12.32
N VAL A 156 9.48 7.04 11.43
CA VAL A 156 9.45 7.33 9.99
C VAL A 156 8.06 7.04 9.43
N MET A 157 7.48 5.88 9.75
CA MET A 157 6.16 5.51 9.24
C MET A 157 5.06 6.47 9.73
N LEU A 158 5.15 6.95 10.97
CA LEU A 158 4.21 7.94 11.50
C LEU A 158 4.38 9.30 10.81
N ALA A 159 5.61 9.77 10.64
CA ALA A 159 5.85 11.03 9.94
C ALA A 159 5.33 10.96 8.49
N THR A 160 5.55 9.84 7.80
CA THR A 160 5.06 9.62 6.45
C THR A 160 3.54 9.50 6.40
N SER A 161 2.88 8.87 7.38
CA SER A 161 1.42 8.77 7.40
C SER A 161 0.76 10.15 7.56
N LEU A 162 1.33 11.02 8.41
CA LEU A 162 0.84 12.39 8.62
C LEU A 162 1.14 13.34 7.45
N ALA A 163 2.15 13.04 6.64
CA ALA A 163 2.53 13.85 5.48
C ALA A 163 2.92 12.95 4.27
N PRO A 164 1.94 12.24 3.66
CA PRO A 164 2.24 11.21 2.67
C PRO A 164 2.49 11.76 1.27
N GLY A 165 2.38 13.08 1.07
CA GLY A 165 2.37 13.74 -0.25
C GLY A 165 3.51 13.30 -1.18
N GLU A 166 4.76 13.52 -0.76
CA GLU A 166 5.95 13.16 -1.56
C GLU A 166 6.12 11.64 -1.73
N PHE A 167 5.60 10.84 -0.81
CA PHE A 167 5.66 9.38 -0.92
C PHE A 167 4.66 8.86 -1.96
N LEU A 168 3.49 9.50 -2.07
CA LEU A 168 2.42 9.10 -2.99
C LEU A 168 2.56 9.69 -4.40
N THR A 169 3.44 10.69 -4.58
CA THR A 169 3.83 11.19 -5.91
C THR A 169 4.73 10.20 -6.64
N ILE A 170 4.35 9.83 -7.86
CA ILE A 170 5.05 8.91 -8.79
C ILE A 170 5.20 9.62 -10.13
#